data_AF-A0A7J3D7Y3-F1
#
_entry.id   AF-A0A7J3D7Y3-F1
#
_cell.length_a   1.000
_cell.length_b   1.000
_cell.length_c   1.000
_cell.angle_alpha   90.00
_cell.angle_beta   90.00
_cell.angle_gamma   90.00
#
_symmetry.space_group_name_H-M   'P 1'
#
loop_
_entity.id
_entity.type
_entity.pdbx_description
1 polymer ?
#
loop_
_entity_poly.entity_id
_entity_poly.type
_entity_poly.pdbx_seq_one_letter_code
_entity_poly.pdbx_strand_id
1 'polypeptide(L)'
;MEEKIERMKIGVCGIACEICPLMRMGKCPNGNKGCVPKENRFCDIATCANRRGVDYCFLCQEFPCNTTKRGPIHYDYCIFISGKA
;
A
#
# COMPACT_ATOMS: atom_id res chain seq x y z
N MET A 1 -30.95 12.45 1.91
CA MET A 1 -29.72 12.55 1.09
C MET A 1 -28.62 11.93 1.93
N GLU A 2 -28.28 10.67 1.67
CA GLU A 2 -27.15 10.03 2.36
C GLU A 2 -25.85 10.63 1.81
N GLU A 3 -25.15 11.40 2.64
CA GLU A 3 -23.76 11.76 2.39
C GLU A 3 -22.94 10.47 2.37
N LYS A 4 -22.54 10.06 1.17
CA LYS A 4 -21.66 8.92 0.98
C LYS A 4 -20.26 9.34 1.43
N ILE A 5 -19.90 9.04 2.68
CA ILE A 5 -18.55 9.28 3.20
C ILE A 5 -17.57 8.45 2.35
N GLU A 6 -16.89 9.12 1.42
CA GLU A 6 -15.86 8.47 0.61
C GLU A 6 -14.63 8.24 1.49
N ARG A 7 -14.45 6.98 1.93
CA ARG A 7 -13.30 6.58 2.73
C ARG A 7 -12.03 6.66 1.88
N MET A 8 -10.97 7.24 2.44
CA MET A 8 -9.64 7.29 1.81
C MET A 8 -9.17 5.87 1.48
N LYS A 9 -8.77 5.63 0.23
CA LYS A 9 -8.38 4.30 -0.23
C LYS A 9 -6.91 4.08 0.07
N ILE A 10 -6.58 3.43 1.18
CA ILE A 10 -5.18 3.11 1.49
C ILE A 10 -4.76 1.87 0.69
N GLY A 11 -3.73 2.00 -0.13
CA GLY A 11 -3.17 0.87 -0.88
C GLY A 11 -2.30 0.00 0.02
N VAL A 12 -2.06 -1.24 -0.40
CA VAL A 12 -1.23 -2.20 0.35
C VAL A 12 0.18 -1.69 0.72
N CYS A 13 0.74 -0.75 -0.03
CA CYS A 13 2.01 -0.09 0.29
C CYS A 13 1.92 1.00 1.38
N GLY A 14 0.71 1.33 1.86
CA GLY A 14 0.46 2.34 2.90
C GLY A 14 0.14 3.75 2.38
N ILE A 15 0.26 4.00 1.08
CA ILE A 15 -0.09 5.30 0.48
C ILE A 15 -1.54 5.34 0.00
N ALA A 16 -2.09 6.55 -0.15
CA ALA A 16 -3.37 6.75 -0.79
C ALA A 16 -3.34 6.19 -2.23
N CYS A 17 -4.32 5.35 -2.58
CA CYS A 17 -4.43 4.78 -3.92
C CYS A 17 -4.63 5.86 -4.97
N GLU A 18 -5.25 6.98 -4.60
CA GLU A 18 -5.51 8.14 -5.44
C GLU A 18 -4.22 8.78 -5.97
N ILE A 19 -3.09 8.61 -5.27
CA ILE A 19 -1.77 9.08 -5.74
C ILE A 19 -0.97 7.98 -6.46
N CYS A 20 -1.42 6.73 -6.46
CA CYS A 20 -0.75 5.62 -7.14
C CYS A 20 -0.73 5.85 -8.67
N PRO A 21 0.43 5.75 -9.34
CA PRO A 21 0.52 5.97 -10.79
C PRO A 21 -0.45 5.10 -11.59
N LEU A 22 -0.61 3.82 -11.24
CA LEU A 22 -1.52 2.91 -11.94
C LEU A 22 -2.98 3.36 -11.81
N MET A 23 -3.39 3.87 -10.64
CA MET A 23 -4.75 4.38 -10.46
C MET A 23 -4.96 5.70 -11.21
N ARG A 24 -4.02 6.65 -11.11
CA ARG A 24 -4.10 7.94 -11.84
C ARG A 24 -4.14 7.75 -13.36
N MET A 25 -3.49 6.71 -13.88
CA MET A 25 -3.52 6.35 -15.30
C MET A 25 -4.76 5.55 -15.72
N GLY A 26 -5.67 5.20 -14.79
CA GLY A 26 -6.81 4.34 -15.09
C GLY A 26 -6.44 2.88 -15.40
N LYS A 27 -5.20 2.46 -15.05
CA LYS A 27 -4.65 1.12 -15.31
C LYS A 27 -4.62 0.23 -14.07
N CYS A 28 -5.19 0.68 -12.95
CA CYS A 28 -5.26 -0.12 -11.73
C CYS A 28 -6.16 -1.36 -11.98
N PRO A 29 -5.64 -2.59 -11.84
CA PRO A 29 -6.42 -3.80 -12.08
C PRO A 29 -7.54 -4.00 -11.06
N ASN A 30 -7.49 -3.29 -9.93
CA ASN A 30 -8.51 -3.35 -8.89
C ASN A 30 -9.53 -2.18 -8.97
N GLY A 31 -9.40 -1.30 -9.97
CA GLY A 31 -10.28 -0.14 -10.15
C GLY A 31 -10.48 0.66 -8.86
N ASN A 32 -11.73 1.05 -8.59
CA ASN A 32 -12.11 1.85 -7.42
C ASN A 32 -11.92 1.16 -6.07
N LYS A 33 -11.64 -0.16 -6.03
CA LYS A 33 -11.36 -0.88 -4.78
C LYS A 33 -9.98 -0.54 -4.20
N GLY A 34 -9.05 -0.06 -5.03
CA GLY A 34 -7.67 0.19 -4.60
C GLY A 34 -6.82 -1.08 -4.49
N CYS A 35 -5.54 -0.91 -4.18
CA CYS A 35 -4.61 -2.02 -4.09
C CYS A 35 -4.88 -2.86 -2.82
N VAL A 36 -5.01 -4.18 -2.96
CA VAL A 36 -5.28 -5.10 -1.84
C VAL A 36 -4.17 -6.14 -1.71
N PRO A 37 -3.93 -6.69 -0.50
CA PRO A 37 -3.04 -7.83 -0.31
C PRO A 37 -3.49 -9.02 -1.17
N LYS A 38 -2.55 -9.59 -1.93
CA LYS A 38 -2.70 -10.86 -2.67
C LYS A 38 -1.34 -11.32 -3.16
N GLU A 39 -1.18 -12.61 -3.44
CA GLU A 39 -0.04 -13.08 -4.22
C GLU A 39 0.00 -12.36 -5.57
N ASN A 40 1.13 -11.71 -5.84
CA ASN A 40 1.31 -10.87 -7.01
C ASN A 40 2.75 -10.94 -7.51
N ARG A 41 2.94 -11.52 -8.69
CA ARG A 41 4.24 -11.63 -9.35
C ARG A 41 4.89 -10.28 -9.72
N PHE A 42 4.13 -9.20 -9.72
CA PHE A 42 4.59 -7.86 -10.09
C PHE A 42 4.77 -6.91 -8.90
N CYS A 43 4.33 -7.32 -7.71
CA CYS A 43 4.39 -6.46 -6.53
C CYS A 43 4.71 -7.29 -5.28
N ASP A 44 6.00 -7.30 -4.93
CA ASP A 44 6.50 -7.95 -3.73
C ASP A 44 5.80 -7.44 -2.46
N ILE A 45 5.41 -6.16 -2.43
CA ILE A 45 4.70 -5.57 -1.29
C ILE A 45 3.32 -6.21 -1.10
N ALA A 46 2.57 -6.41 -2.19
CA ALA A 46 1.25 -7.05 -2.12
C ALA A 46 1.35 -8.49 -1.63
N THR A 47 2.34 -9.24 -2.14
CA THR A 47 2.64 -10.61 -1.71
C THR A 47 3.07 -10.66 -0.25
N CYS A 48 3.95 -9.75 0.17
CA CYS A 48 4.44 -9.69 1.54
C CYS A 48 3.33 -9.37 2.53
N ALA A 49 2.46 -8.40 2.22
CA ALA A 49 1.31 -8.05 3.04
C ALA A 49 0.31 -9.22 3.14
N ASN A 50 0.07 -9.91 2.02
CA ASN A 50 -0.79 -11.10 1.97
C ASN A 50 -0.28 -12.20 2.92
N ARG A 51 1.01 -12.53 2.84
CA ARG A 51 1.64 -13.56 3.70
C ARG A 51 1.70 -13.18 5.17
N ARG A 52 1.79 -11.89 5.46
CA ARG A 52 1.81 -11.35 6.83
C ARG A 52 0.41 -11.09 7.39
N GLY A 53 -0.64 -11.25 6.59
CA GLY A 53 -2.02 -11.02 7.01
C GLY A 53 -2.32 -9.56 7.38
N VAL A 54 -1.69 -8.59 6.72
CA VAL A 54 -1.92 -7.15 6.97
C VAL A 54 -2.51 -6.45 5.74
N ASP A 55 -3.42 -5.51 5.96
CA ASP A 55 -4.08 -4.78 4.86
C ASP A 55 -3.13 -3.83 4.12
N TYR A 56 -2.22 -3.20 4.85
CA TYR A 56 -1.20 -2.32 4.30
C TYR A 56 0.04 -2.25 5.19
N CYS A 57 1.16 -1.82 4.60
CA CYS A 57 2.48 -1.83 5.25
C CYS A 57 2.53 -1.19 6.63
N PHE A 58 1.84 -0.07 6.87
CA PHE A 58 1.91 0.65 8.15
C PHE A 58 1.22 -0.09 9.31
N LEU A 59 0.42 -1.13 9.03
CA LEU A 59 -0.11 -2.03 10.07
C LEU A 59 0.87 -3.16 10.43
N CYS A 60 1.96 -3.32 9.67
CA CYS A 60 2.95 -4.36 9.91
C CYS A 60 3.89 -3.94 11.05
N GLN A 61 4.02 -4.78 12.08
CA GLN A 61 4.93 -4.53 13.21
C GLN A 61 6.40 -4.42 12.78
N GLU A 62 6.79 -5.12 11.72
CA GLU A 62 8.13 -5.08 11.14
C GLU A 62 8.33 -3.93 10.13
N PHE A 63 7.33 -3.08 9.90
CA PHE A 63 7.50 -1.94 9.00
C PHE A 63 8.49 -0.92 9.60
N PRO A 64 9.46 -0.41 8.81
CA PRO A 64 9.79 -0.79 7.44
C PRO A 64 10.66 -2.05 7.38
N CYS A 65 10.37 -2.97 6.45
CA CYS A 65 11.06 -4.26 6.35
C CYS A 65 11.91 -4.36 5.08
N ASN A 66 12.62 -5.48 4.87
CA ASN A 66 13.45 -5.66 3.66
C ASN A 66 12.65 -5.58 2.34
N THR A 67 11.35 -5.91 2.35
CA THR A 67 10.50 -5.77 1.17
C THR A 67 10.24 -4.30 0.82
N THR A 68 10.13 -3.41 1.81
CA THR A 68 9.86 -1.98 1.55
C THR A 68 11.02 -1.29 0.86
N LYS A 69 12.26 -1.83 0.97
CA LYS A 69 13.42 -1.38 0.18
C LYS A 69 13.23 -1.55 -1.34
N ARG A 70 12.39 -2.50 -1.76
CA ARG A 70 12.04 -2.75 -3.17
C ARG A 70 10.66 -2.18 -3.53
N GLY A 71 10.04 -1.46 -2.61
CA GLY A 71 8.73 -0.86 -2.78
C GLY A 71 8.77 0.43 -3.61
N PRO A 72 7.58 1.01 -3.89
CA PRO A 72 7.48 2.24 -4.68
C PRO A 72 7.86 3.52 -3.91
N ILE A 73 8.14 3.41 -2.61
CA ILE A 73 8.44 4.54 -1.71
C ILE A 73 9.90 4.44 -1.30
N HIS A 74 10.62 5.57 -1.30
CA HIS A 74 12.01 5.60 -0.86
C HIS A 74 12.14 5.04 0.57
N TYR A 75 13.16 4.21 0.81
CA TYR A 75 13.29 3.50 2.08
C TYR A 75 13.45 4.47 3.26
N ASP A 76 14.21 5.54 3.10
CA ASP A 76 14.40 6.54 4.16
C ASP A 76 13.09 7.25 4.54
N TYR A 77 12.18 7.44 3.58
CA TYR A 77 10.84 7.95 3.89
C TYR A 77 10.03 6.94 4.70
N CYS A 78 10.19 5.65 4.41
CA CYS A 78 9.57 4.59 5.19
C CYS A 78 10.11 4.55 6.64
N ILE A 79 11.40 4.80 6.83
CA ILE A 79 12.02 4.95 8.17
C ILE A 79 11.41 6.15 8.88
N PHE A 80 11.45 7.32 8.25
CA PHE A 80 10.90 8.57 8.81
C PHE A 80 9.44 8.41 9.26
N ILE A 81 8.56 7.90 8.39
CA ILE A 81 7.13 7.78 8.71
C ILE A 81 6.82 6.67 9.72
N SER A 82 7.71 5.70 9.89
CA SER A 82 7.52 4.64 10.89
C SER A 82 7.65 5.14 12.33
N GLY A 83 8.26 6.32 12.54
CA GLY A 83 8.53 6.85 13.87
C GLY A 83 9.58 6.05 14.66
N LYS A 84 10.32 5.15 14.01
CA LYS A 84 11.34 4.27 14.63
C LYS A 84 12.77 4.81 14.48
N ALA A 85 12.93 6.13 14.45
CA ALA A 85 14.24 6.78 14.33
C ALA A 85 15.11 6.55 15.56
#